data_AF-A0A9E4T8R3-F1
#
_entry.id   AF-A0A9E4T8R3-F1
#
_cell.length_a   1.000
_cell.length_b   1.000
_cell.length_c   1.000
_cell.angle_alpha   90.00
_cell.angle_beta   90.00
_cell.angle_gamma   90.00
#
_symmetry.space_group_name_H-M   'P 1'
#
loop_
_entity.id
_entity.type
_entity.pdbx_description
1 polymer ?
#
loop_
_entity_poly.entity_id
_entity_poly.type
_entity_poly.pdbx_seq_one_letter_code
_entity_poly.pdbx_strand_id
1 'polypeptide(L)'
;MRFASPHPGRLVLGAVFSLLLLAIAALLLVRPSEGASGQPNFLLPWQHGQTWLTGVSSFHNANDALDFFPPDTPLSLDVKCEGDPDWVFRVSSYFVLSSAPGLVVQASNASVLIDHGGGWRSRNYHMTGFVVEVGDYVPAGQRLARPSTLGFCSTGPHDHFWIEGPNGETTADVTLSGIPATEIGSNTYYSDTSNFEPAGGGASPPPAPTATPPPAPHGPLRGDANCDGGVNANDATTVLWILTGHTNPECGVLTADTDCDGLITIQDALNILLHVPALSVLPATACPTPIPTPTPVPTSIPSPTMIPDDTPAPTPTPPGSDYGPVATRAP
;
A
#
# COMPACT_ATOMS: atom_id res chain seq x y z
N MET A 1 66.13 28.70 48.40
CA MET A 1 65.08 27.82 47.82
C MET A 1 64.33 27.16 48.96
N ARG A 2 63.03 27.41 49.12
CA ARG A 2 62.06 26.48 49.73
C ARG A 2 60.64 26.97 49.44
N PHE A 3 59.82 25.98 49.12
CA PHE A 3 58.56 26.02 48.41
C PHE A 3 57.40 26.62 49.22
N ALA A 4 56.50 27.32 48.52
CA ALA A 4 55.19 27.69 49.04
C ALA A 4 54.20 26.53 48.85
N SER A 5 53.45 26.20 49.91
CA SER A 5 52.44 25.13 49.93
C SER A 5 51.15 25.55 49.21
N PRO A 6 50.48 24.65 48.45
CA PRO A 6 49.21 24.94 47.82
C PRO A 6 48.03 24.84 48.81
N HIS A 7 47.09 25.79 48.70
CA HIS A 7 45.86 25.84 49.50
C HIS A 7 44.79 24.85 48.98
N PRO A 8 44.11 24.09 49.87
CA PRO A 8 43.15 23.05 49.50
C PRO A 8 41.74 23.55 49.13
N GLY A 9 41.52 24.87 48.99
CA GLY A 9 40.17 25.45 48.93
C GLY A 9 39.50 25.54 47.56
N ARG A 10 40.14 25.11 46.45
CA ARG A 10 39.64 25.37 45.09
C ARG A 10 39.09 24.17 44.33
N LEU A 11 39.21 22.96 44.85
CA LEU A 11 38.78 21.74 44.16
C LEU A 11 37.36 21.27 44.51
N VAL A 12 36.77 21.74 45.61
CA VAL A 12 35.46 21.24 46.07
C VAL A 12 34.28 21.96 45.41
N LEU A 13 34.45 23.20 44.92
CA LEU A 13 33.36 23.98 44.34
C LEU A 13 33.02 23.59 42.89
N GLY A 14 33.97 23.04 42.13
CA GLY A 14 33.74 22.62 40.74
C GLY A 14 32.94 21.32 40.62
N ALA A 15 33.18 20.35 41.51
CA ALA A 15 32.53 19.05 41.47
C ALA A 15 31.03 19.13 41.78
N VAL A 16 30.61 20.02 42.69
CA VAL A 16 29.19 20.21 43.05
C VAL A 16 28.41 20.89 41.92
N PHE A 17 29.04 21.81 41.17
CA PHE A 17 28.41 22.49 40.04
C PHE A 17 28.25 21.56 38.83
N SER A 18 29.22 20.68 38.55
CA SER A 18 29.14 19.70 37.47
C SER A 18 28.12 18.58 37.74
N LEU A 19 27.97 18.14 38.99
CA LEU A 19 26.92 17.18 39.38
C LEU A 19 25.51 17.79 39.31
N LEU A 20 25.36 19.07 39.65
CA LEU A 20 24.08 19.78 39.55
C LEU A 20 23.68 20.03 38.07
N LEU A 21 24.64 20.35 37.21
CA LEU A 21 24.42 20.46 35.75
C LEU A 21 24.08 19.12 35.09
N LEU A 22 24.70 18.00 35.50
CA LEU A 22 24.32 16.67 35.04
C LEU A 22 22.93 16.25 35.55
N ALA A 23 22.55 16.61 36.78
CA ALA A 23 21.22 16.31 37.32
C ALA A 23 20.11 17.12 36.63
N ILE A 24 20.37 18.39 36.28
CA ILE A 24 19.44 19.22 35.49
C ILE A 24 19.35 18.72 34.04
N ALA A 25 20.46 18.28 33.44
CA ALA A 25 20.45 17.66 32.11
C ALA A 25 19.68 16.33 32.10
N ALA A 26 19.82 15.50 33.15
CA ALA A 26 19.05 14.26 33.28
C ALA A 26 17.55 14.50 33.54
N LEU A 27 17.20 15.59 34.23
CA LEU A 27 15.81 15.99 34.47
C LEU A 27 15.14 16.64 33.24
N LEU A 28 15.93 17.16 32.29
CA LEU A 28 15.47 17.66 30.98
C LEU A 28 15.37 16.58 29.88
N LEU A 29 15.83 15.35 30.14
CA LEU A 29 15.64 14.20 29.24
C LEU A 29 14.46 13.30 29.60
N VAL A 30 13.80 13.53 30.75
CA VAL A 30 12.50 12.91 31.04
C VAL A 30 11.46 13.69 30.24
N ARG A 31 11.25 13.28 28.99
CA ARG A 31 10.08 13.72 28.24
C ARG A 31 8.84 13.28 29.05
N PRO A 32 7.89 14.18 29.37
CA PRO A 32 6.59 13.70 29.80
C PRO A 32 6.11 12.71 28.73
N SER A 33 5.54 11.57 29.14
CA SER A 33 4.78 10.74 28.21
C SER A 33 3.82 11.69 27.51
N GLU A 34 3.98 11.91 26.21
CA GLU A 34 2.97 12.63 25.45
C GLU A 34 1.66 11.91 25.76
N GLY A 35 0.75 12.60 26.46
CA GLY A 35 -0.53 12.03 26.79
C GLY A 35 -1.14 11.53 25.50
N ALA A 36 -1.74 10.34 25.53
CA ALA A 36 -2.38 9.72 24.38
C ALA A 36 -3.11 10.81 23.59
N SER A 37 -2.64 11.08 22.37
CA SER A 37 -3.42 11.92 21.47
C SER A 37 -4.78 11.23 21.33
N GLY A 38 -5.87 12.01 21.35
CA GLY A 38 -7.20 11.44 21.15
C GLY A 38 -7.24 10.57 19.89
N GLN A 39 -8.20 9.65 19.84
CA GLN A 39 -8.41 8.77 18.70
C GLN A 39 -8.33 9.55 17.37
N PRO A 40 -7.55 9.08 16.38
CA PRO A 40 -7.60 9.63 15.03
C PRO A 40 -9.02 9.62 14.47
N ASN A 41 -9.32 10.58 13.59
CA ASN A 41 -10.56 10.55 12.82
C ASN A 41 -10.46 9.47 11.74
N PHE A 42 -10.77 8.24 12.12
CA PHE A 42 -10.76 7.11 11.22
C PHE A 42 -11.96 7.13 10.27
N LEU A 43 -11.70 6.79 9.01
CA LEU A 43 -12.69 6.65 7.97
C LEU A 43 -12.79 5.19 7.55
N LEU A 44 -13.97 4.78 7.07
CA LEU A 44 -14.13 3.52 6.35
C LEU A 44 -13.15 3.46 5.16
N PRO A 45 -12.45 2.33 4.95
CA PRO A 45 -11.22 2.27 4.15
C PRO A 45 -11.47 2.12 2.65
N TRP A 46 -12.53 2.73 2.10
CA TRP A 46 -12.79 2.74 0.67
C TRP A 46 -13.34 4.09 0.19
N GLN A 47 -13.22 4.32 -1.10
CA GLN A 47 -13.60 5.56 -1.75
C GLN A 47 -15.09 5.85 -1.55
N HIS A 48 -15.41 7.04 -1.07
CA HIS A 48 -16.77 7.52 -0.87
C HIS A 48 -17.57 7.39 -2.18
N GLY A 49 -18.82 6.94 -2.05
CA GLY A 49 -19.71 6.64 -3.17
C GLY A 49 -19.57 5.21 -3.71
N GLN A 50 -18.49 4.48 -3.39
CA GLN A 50 -18.45 3.03 -3.61
C GLN A 50 -19.20 2.33 -2.49
N THR A 51 -20.00 1.32 -2.86
CA THR A 51 -20.84 0.60 -1.90
C THR A 51 -20.19 -0.74 -1.55
N TRP A 52 -19.62 -0.87 -0.37
CA TRP A 52 -19.03 -2.11 0.11
C TRP A 52 -19.95 -2.79 1.12
N LEU A 53 -19.88 -4.12 1.18
CA LEU A 53 -20.66 -4.94 2.09
C LEU A 53 -19.83 -5.24 3.34
N THR A 54 -20.40 -5.03 4.52
CA THR A 54 -19.83 -5.58 5.76
C THR A 54 -20.13 -7.06 5.83
N GLY A 55 -19.12 -7.88 6.16
CA GLY A 55 -19.24 -9.33 6.17
C GLY A 55 -20.41 -9.88 6.99
N VAL A 56 -20.69 -11.17 6.79
CA VAL A 56 -21.73 -11.88 7.56
C VAL A 56 -21.34 -12.09 9.02
N SER A 57 -20.04 -12.05 9.31
CA SER A 57 -19.49 -12.05 10.66
C SER A 57 -19.41 -10.62 11.17
N SER A 58 -19.92 -10.38 12.38
CA SER A 58 -19.60 -9.16 13.15
C SER A 58 -18.12 -9.21 13.62
N PHE A 59 -17.76 -8.41 14.63
CA PHE A 59 -16.43 -8.43 15.22
C PHE A 59 -15.89 -9.84 15.47
N HIS A 60 -14.69 -10.11 14.97
CA HIS A 60 -14.05 -11.42 15.09
C HIS A 60 -12.52 -11.32 15.10
N ASN A 61 -11.87 -12.43 15.44
CA ASN A 61 -10.43 -12.54 15.62
C ASN A 61 -9.86 -11.59 16.69
N ALA A 62 -8.55 -11.42 16.70
CA ALA A 62 -7.88 -10.45 17.55
C ALA A 62 -8.24 -9.03 17.11
N ASN A 63 -8.35 -8.10 18.07
CA ASN A 63 -8.66 -6.69 17.88
C ASN A 63 -10.06 -6.38 17.29
N ASP A 64 -11.02 -7.30 17.45
CA ASP A 64 -12.41 -7.12 17.02
C ASP A 64 -12.50 -6.69 15.55
N ALA A 65 -11.87 -7.44 14.66
CA ALA A 65 -11.79 -7.07 13.26
C ALA A 65 -13.16 -7.10 12.56
N LEU A 66 -13.30 -6.27 11.53
CA LEU A 66 -14.45 -6.20 10.64
C LEU A 66 -14.02 -6.59 9.23
N ASP A 67 -14.88 -7.31 8.51
CA ASP A 67 -14.63 -7.63 7.10
C ASP A 67 -15.41 -6.68 6.20
N PHE A 68 -14.72 -6.10 5.21
CA PHE A 68 -15.32 -5.27 4.17
C PHE A 68 -15.13 -5.90 2.78
N PHE A 69 -16.23 -6.20 2.12
CA PHE A 69 -16.28 -6.87 0.82
C PHE A 69 -16.52 -5.84 -0.30
N PRO A 70 -15.58 -5.68 -1.25
CA PRO A 70 -15.76 -4.85 -2.43
C PRO A 70 -16.94 -5.30 -3.31
N PRO A 71 -17.48 -4.40 -4.15
CA PRO A 71 -18.63 -4.69 -5.02
C PRO A 71 -18.45 -5.87 -5.99
N ASP A 72 -17.22 -6.15 -6.40
CA ASP A 72 -16.91 -7.22 -7.35
C ASP A 72 -16.57 -8.56 -6.68
N THR A 73 -16.71 -8.64 -5.36
CA THR A 73 -16.45 -9.86 -4.63
C THR A 73 -17.58 -10.86 -4.84
N PRO A 74 -17.29 -12.06 -5.36
CA PRO A 74 -18.29 -13.12 -5.37
C PRO A 74 -18.60 -13.51 -3.92
N LEU A 75 -19.82 -13.26 -3.48
CA LEU A 75 -20.26 -13.63 -2.14
C LEU A 75 -20.48 -15.15 -2.08
N SER A 76 -19.41 -15.88 -1.80
CA SER A 76 -19.46 -17.29 -1.41
C SER A 76 -19.56 -17.38 0.11
N LEU A 77 -20.25 -18.40 0.62
CA LEU A 77 -20.19 -18.75 2.05
C LEU A 77 -19.12 -19.82 2.33
N ASP A 78 -18.53 -20.38 1.27
CA ASP A 78 -17.50 -21.40 1.40
C ASP A 78 -16.15 -20.74 1.70
N VAL A 79 -15.66 -20.93 2.92
CA VAL A 79 -14.31 -20.55 3.32
C VAL A 79 -13.31 -21.48 2.63
N LYS A 80 -12.31 -20.91 1.96
CA LYS A 80 -11.18 -21.62 1.35
C LYS A 80 -9.88 -21.09 1.90
N CYS A 81 -8.96 -21.98 2.24
CA CYS A 81 -7.64 -21.66 2.76
C CYS A 81 -6.59 -21.74 1.66
N GLU A 82 -5.62 -20.83 1.71
CA GLU A 82 -4.45 -20.90 0.85
C GLU A 82 -3.79 -22.29 1.00
N GLY A 83 -3.60 -22.98 -0.12
CA GLY A 83 -3.11 -24.36 -0.18
C GLY A 83 -4.20 -25.44 -0.30
N ASP A 84 -5.48 -25.11 -0.12
CA ASP A 84 -6.56 -26.07 -0.41
C ASP A 84 -6.61 -26.39 -1.92
N PRO A 85 -6.94 -27.63 -2.33
CA PRO A 85 -6.97 -28.02 -3.74
C PRO A 85 -7.91 -27.21 -4.64
N ASP A 86 -8.95 -26.62 -4.06
CA ASP A 86 -9.95 -25.78 -4.72
C ASP A 86 -9.84 -24.29 -4.35
N TRP A 87 -8.78 -23.88 -3.64
CA TRP A 87 -8.50 -22.48 -3.41
C TRP A 87 -8.05 -21.81 -4.72
N VAL A 88 -8.53 -20.59 -4.92
CA VAL A 88 -8.23 -19.80 -6.11
C VAL A 88 -7.76 -18.42 -5.69
N PHE A 89 -6.59 -18.02 -6.20
CA PHE A 89 -6.12 -16.65 -6.07
C PHE A 89 -7.06 -15.71 -6.83
N ARG A 90 -7.63 -14.73 -6.11
CA ARG A 90 -8.50 -13.68 -6.66
C ARG A 90 -8.10 -12.35 -6.07
N VAL A 91 -8.29 -11.30 -6.85
CA VAL A 91 -7.99 -9.92 -6.46
C VAL A 91 -9.16 -9.05 -6.89
N SER A 92 -9.61 -8.17 -6.00
CA SER A 92 -10.62 -7.18 -6.33
C SER A 92 -10.05 -6.10 -7.24
N SER A 93 -10.89 -5.59 -8.12
CA SER A 93 -10.56 -4.43 -8.96
C SER A 93 -10.50 -3.12 -8.15
N TYR A 94 -10.99 -3.10 -6.92
CA TYR A 94 -11.02 -1.94 -6.04
C TYR A 94 -9.74 -1.80 -5.21
N PHE A 95 -9.54 -0.59 -4.65
CA PHE A 95 -8.47 -0.29 -3.71
C PHE A 95 -9.03 -0.09 -2.32
N VAL A 96 -8.26 -0.55 -1.34
CA VAL A 96 -8.36 -0.12 0.06
C VAL A 96 -7.59 1.19 0.22
N LEU A 97 -8.19 2.13 0.93
CA LEU A 97 -7.65 3.45 1.21
C LEU A 97 -7.27 3.56 2.69
N SER A 98 -6.27 4.39 2.98
CA SER A 98 -5.90 4.68 4.37
C SER A 98 -7.07 5.31 5.13
N SER A 99 -7.44 4.72 6.28
CA SER A 99 -8.51 5.22 7.15
C SER A 99 -8.17 6.55 7.84
N ALA A 100 -6.89 6.81 8.07
CA ALA A 100 -6.40 8.03 8.72
C ALA A 100 -4.95 8.32 8.28
N PRO A 101 -4.43 9.54 8.46
CA PRO A 101 -3.02 9.81 8.17
C PRO A 101 -2.10 8.98 9.07
N GLY A 102 -0.97 8.50 8.55
CA GLY A 102 -0.01 7.74 9.35
C GLY A 102 1.19 7.23 8.55
N LEU A 103 2.12 6.60 9.26
CA LEU A 103 3.31 5.97 8.71
C LEU A 103 3.01 4.49 8.39
N VAL A 104 3.28 4.07 7.16
CA VAL A 104 3.23 2.66 6.78
C VAL A 104 4.40 1.93 7.45
N VAL A 105 4.07 0.97 8.30
CA VAL A 105 5.06 0.16 9.04
C VAL A 105 5.08 -1.30 8.59
N GLN A 106 4.11 -1.73 7.78
CA GLN A 106 4.11 -3.00 7.07
C GLN A 106 3.36 -2.83 5.73
N ALA A 107 3.90 -3.43 4.67
CA ALA A 107 3.26 -3.57 3.36
C ALA A 107 3.69 -4.90 2.72
N SER A 108 3.42 -6.00 3.43
CA SER A 108 3.84 -7.36 3.07
C SER A 108 2.97 -8.39 3.78
N ASN A 109 3.11 -9.69 3.45
CA ASN A 109 2.34 -10.78 4.06
C ASN A 109 0.83 -10.54 4.05
N ALA A 110 0.31 -10.23 2.86
CA ALA A 110 -1.07 -9.88 2.64
C ALA A 110 -1.62 -8.77 3.57
N SER A 111 -0.77 -7.85 4.02
CA SER A 111 -1.16 -6.84 5.00
C SER A 111 -0.53 -5.48 4.79
N VAL A 112 -1.30 -4.44 5.12
CA VAL A 112 -0.79 -3.09 5.35
C VAL A 112 -1.07 -2.70 6.80
N LEU A 113 -0.03 -2.37 7.57
CA LEU A 113 -0.15 -1.83 8.93
C LEU A 113 0.31 -0.36 8.90
N ILE A 114 -0.52 0.52 9.46
CA ILE A 114 -0.25 1.96 9.55
C ILE A 114 -0.20 2.38 11.01
N ASP A 115 0.88 3.06 11.39
CA ASP A 115 1.04 3.73 12.67
C ASP A 115 0.58 5.18 12.54
N HIS A 116 -0.49 5.53 13.25
CA HIS A 116 -1.11 6.85 13.21
C HIS A 116 -0.52 7.82 14.24
N GLY A 117 0.49 7.39 15.01
CA GLY A 117 1.00 8.12 16.16
C GLY A 117 0.12 7.96 17.39
N GLY A 118 0.64 8.40 18.54
CA GLY A 118 -0.09 8.32 19.82
C GLY A 118 -0.44 6.89 20.28
N GLY A 119 0.19 5.87 19.68
CA GLY A 119 -0.06 4.45 19.93
C GLY A 119 -1.26 3.87 19.20
N TRP A 120 -1.86 4.61 18.27
CA TRP A 120 -2.95 4.12 17.42
C TRP A 120 -2.42 3.46 16.15
N ARG A 121 -2.97 2.31 15.79
CA ARG A 121 -2.63 1.59 14.55
C ARG A 121 -3.86 1.04 13.86
N SER A 122 -3.83 0.97 12.53
CA SER A 122 -4.83 0.24 11.75
C SER A 122 -4.15 -0.78 10.85
N ARG A 123 -4.80 -1.93 10.66
CA ARG A 123 -4.38 -2.98 9.74
C ARG A 123 -5.46 -3.27 8.73
N ASN A 124 -5.03 -3.43 7.48
CA ASN A 124 -5.81 -4.00 6.39
C ASN A 124 -5.18 -5.35 6.04
N TYR A 125 -5.98 -6.42 5.98
CA TYR A 125 -5.50 -7.80 5.76
C TYR A 125 -6.24 -8.47 4.60
N HIS A 126 -5.64 -9.52 4.05
CA HIS A 126 -5.97 -10.10 2.73
C HIS A 126 -5.61 -9.19 1.54
N MET A 127 -4.54 -8.42 1.68
CA MET A 127 -4.11 -7.43 0.69
C MET A 127 -3.13 -7.98 -0.35
N THR A 128 -3.13 -7.42 -1.55
CA THR A 128 -2.08 -7.63 -2.55
C THR A 128 -1.95 -6.41 -3.47
N GLY A 129 -0.93 -6.37 -4.32
CA GLY A 129 -0.70 -5.25 -5.23
C GLY A 129 -0.52 -3.93 -4.47
N PHE A 130 0.33 -3.94 -3.45
CA PHE A 130 0.68 -2.78 -2.65
C PHE A 130 1.15 -1.63 -3.54
N VAL A 131 0.67 -0.43 -3.27
CA VAL A 131 1.08 0.82 -3.93
C VAL A 131 1.73 1.80 -2.95
N VAL A 132 2.10 1.29 -1.78
CA VAL A 132 2.81 1.96 -0.69
C VAL A 132 3.93 1.05 -0.21
N GLU A 133 4.95 1.65 0.39
CA GLU A 133 6.11 0.96 0.95
C GLU A 133 6.27 1.29 2.44
N VAL A 134 6.98 0.44 3.17
CA VAL A 134 7.33 0.70 4.57
C VAL A 134 8.16 1.99 4.65
N GLY A 135 7.77 2.90 5.53
CA GLY A 135 8.36 4.23 5.66
C GLY A 135 7.59 5.33 4.95
N ASP A 136 6.62 5.00 4.08
CA ASP A 136 5.73 6.00 3.49
C ASP A 136 4.86 6.65 4.56
N TYR A 137 4.75 7.97 4.53
CA TYR A 137 3.72 8.68 5.26
C TYR A 137 2.54 8.94 4.34
N VAL A 138 1.37 8.40 4.69
CA VAL A 138 0.16 8.47 3.87
C VAL A 138 -0.88 9.38 4.53
N PRO A 139 -1.57 10.26 3.80
CA PRO A 139 -2.79 10.89 4.28
C PRO A 139 -3.95 9.89 4.30
N ALA A 140 -5.04 10.24 5.01
CA ALA A 140 -6.31 9.55 4.83
C ALA A 140 -6.72 9.57 3.35
N GLY A 141 -7.28 8.47 2.86
CA GLY A 141 -7.72 8.33 1.48
C GLY A 141 -6.65 7.94 0.49
N GLN A 142 -5.36 7.89 0.85
CA GLN A 142 -4.36 7.35 -0.06
C GLN A 142 -4.58 5.84 -0.29
N ARG A 143 -4.50 5.40 -1.54
CA ARG A 143 -4.53 3.97 -1.91
C ARG A 143 -3.40 3.24 -1.22
N LEU A 144 -3.70 2.06 -0.70
CA LEU A 144 -2.74 1.19 -0.02
C LEU A 144 -2.44 -0.07 -0.83
N ALA A 145 -3.49 -0.82 -1.14
CA ALA A 145 -3.41 -2.13 -1.78
C ALA A 145 -4.81 -2.53 -2.27
N ARG A 146 -4.94 -3.76 -2.78
CA ARG A 146 -6.19 -4.34 -3.27
C ARG A 146 -6.59 -5.55 -2.42
N PRO A 147 -7.87 -5.71 -2.06
CA PRO A 147 -8.40 -6.91 -1.44
C PRO A 147 -8.16 -8.16 -2.30
N SER A 148 -7.89 -9.29 -1.67
CA SER A 148 -7.52 -10.55 -2.32
C SER A 148 -7.89 -11.77 -1.48
N THR A 149 -7.61 -12.96 -1.98
CA THR A 149 -7.77 -14.22 -1.21
C THR A 149 -6.49 -14.67 -0.49
N LEU A 150 -5.40 -13.89 -0.53
CA LEU A 150 -4.11 -14.24 0.08
C LEU A 150 -4.10 -14.10 1.61
N GLY A 151 -3.18 -14.81 2.26
CA GLY A 151 -2.81 -14.56 3.65
C GLY A 151 -3.42 -15.52 4.65
N PHE A 152 -4.60 -16.09 4.37
CA PHE A 152 -5.15 -17.21 5.13
C PHE A 152 -6.42 -17.78 4.46
N CYS A 153 -7.34 -18.31 5.26
CA CYS A 153 -8.68 -18.69 4.86
C CYS A 153 -9.57 -17.48 4.64
N SER A 154 -10.33 -17.50 3.55
CA SER A 154 -11.24 -16.42 3.16
C SER A 154 -12.40 -16.98 2.33
N THR A 155 -13.55 -16.31 2.37
CA THR A 155 -14.70 -16.61 1.50
C THR A 155 -14.60 -15.93 0.12
N GLY A 156 -13.64 -15.02 -0.05
CA GLY A 156 -13.42 -14.24 -1.28
C GLY A 156 -12.61 -12.97 -1.01
N PRO A 157 -12.20 -12.22 -2.05
CA PRO A 157 -11.46 -10.97 -1.86
C PRO A 157 -12.15 -9.99 -0.90
N HIS A 158 -11.57 -9.71 0.26
CA HIS A 158 -12.12 -8.74 1.21
C HIS A 158 -10.99 -8.04 1.96
N ASP A 159 -11.32 -6.98 2.69
CA ASP A 159 -10.44 -6.34 3.65
C ASP A 159 -10.82 -6.78 5.05
N HIS A 160 -9.93 -7.54 5.70
CA HIS A 160 -10.05 -7.87 7.11
C HIS A 160 -9.36 -6.79 7.93
N PHE A 161 -10.17 -5.85 8.42
CA PHE A 161 -9.73 -4.57 8.95
C PHE A 161 -9.82 -4.54 10.47
N TRP A 162 -8.78 -4.01 11.13
CA TRP A 162 -8.86 -3.72 12.56
C TRP A 162 -8.06 -2.49 12.97
N ILE A 163 -8.41 -1.95 14.13
CA ILE A 163 -7.69 -0.88 14.82
C ILE A 163 -7.30 -1.33 16.23
N GLU A 164 -6.14 -0.86 16.69
CA GLU A 164 -5.73 -0.96 18.09
C GLU A 164 -5.29 0.41 18.62
N GLY A 165 -5.58 0.66 19.90
CA GLY A 165 -5.22 1.88 20.61
C GLY A 165 -4.18 1.68 21.71
N PRO A 166 -3.64 2.79 22.25
CA PRO A 166 -2.53 2.79 23.22
C PRO A 166 -2.87 2.15 24.57
N ASN A 167 -4.14 2.03 24.94
CA ASN A 167 -4.60 1.49 26.23
C ASN A 167 -5.32 0.14 26.08
N GLY A 168 -5.18 -0.51 24.92
CA GLY A 168 -5.85 -1.80 24.62
C GLY A 168 -7.23 -1.64 23.99
N GLU A 169 -7.57 -0.44 23.52
CA GLU A 169 -8.75 -0.24 22.67
C GLU A 169 -8.66 -1.10 21.41
N THR A 170 -9.78 -1.68 21.00
CA THR A 170 -9.90 -2.44 19.75
C THR A 170 -10.75 -1.69 18.74
N THR A 171 -11.04 -2.31 17.59
CA THR A 171 -11.96 -1.73 16.61
C THR A 171 -13.34 -1.43 17.21
N ALA A 172 -13.80 -2.20 18.20
CA ALA A 172 -15.11 -2.00 18.83
C ALA A 172 -15.21 -0.68 19.63
N ASP A 173 -14.07 -0.12 20.06
CA ASP A 173 -14.01 1.11 20.85
C ASP A 173 -13.90 2.38 20.01
N VAL A 174 -13.78 2.26 18.68
CA VAL A 174 -13.56 3.41 17.80
C VAL A 174 -14.81 3.84 17.02
N THR A 175 -14.74 5.06 16.51
CA THR A 175 -15.65 5.57 15.49
C THR A 175 -15.00 5.54 14.10
N LEU A 176 -15.69 5.01 13.10
CA LEU A 176 -15.31 5.00 11.68
C LEU A 176 -16.29 5.86 10.87
N SER A 177 -15.80 6.89 10.18
CA SER A 177 -16.63 7.81 9.39
C SER A 177 -17.80 8.43 10.19
N GLY A 178 -17.58 8.70 11.49
CA GLY A 178 -18.62 9.22 12.38
C GLY A 178 -19.60 8.17 12.93
N ILE A 179 -19.44 6.89 12.57
CA ILE A 179 -20.29 5.78 13.03
C ILE A 179 -19.52 5.01 14.11
N PRO A 180 -20.05 4.84 15.33
CA PRO A 180 -19.45 3.91 16.29
C PRO A 180 -19.29 2.54 15.64
N ALA A 181 -18.13 1.90 15.75
CA ALA A 181 -17.91 0.63 15.06
C ALA A 181 -18.92 -0.45 15.48
N THR A 182 -19.40 -0.39 16.72
CA THR A 182 -20.47 -1.26 17.25
C THR A 182 -21.83 -1.08 16.58
N GLU A 183 -22.03 0.03 15.86
CA GLU A 183 -23.21 0.32 15.05
C GLU A 183 -23.00 0.01 13.55
N ILE A 184 -21.80 -0.44 13.17
CA ILE A 184 -21.56 -0.99 11.83
C ILE A 184 -22.20 -2.39 11.79
N GLY A 185 -23.38 -2.47 11.20
CA GLY A 185 -24.13 -3.72 11.11
C GLY A 185 -23.38 -4.77 10.30
N SER A 186 -23.62 -6.06 10.59
CA SER A 186 -23.20 -7.14 9.71
C SER A 186 -24.10 -7.25 8.49
N ASN A 187 -23.57 -7.77 7.38
CA ASN A 187 -24.29 -7.95 6.11
C ASN A 187 -25.01 -6.65 5.65
N THR A 188 -24.37 -5.51 5.85
CA THR A 188 -24.91 -4.18 5.61
C THR A 188 -24.04 -3.44 4.60
N TYR A 189 -24.68 -2.68 3.72
CA TYR A 189 -23.99 -1.92 2.69
C TYR A 189 -23.70 -0.49 3.15
N TYR A 190 -22.46 -0.05 2.95
CA TYR A 190 -22.02 1.31 3.30
C TYR A 190 -21.37 1.97 2.08
N SER A 191 -21.71 3.23 1.85
CA SER A 191 -21.13 4.03 0.76
C SER A 191 -20.73 5.44 1.19
N ASP A 192 -21.26 5.92 2.30
CA ASP A 192 -20.88 7.21 2.88
C ASP A 192 -19.68 7.05 3.82
N THR A 193 -18.49 7.04 3.23
CA THR A 193 -17.24 6.90 4.01
C THR A 193 -16.58 8.24 4.34
N SER A 194 -17.00 9.32 3.67
CA SER A 194 -16.26 10.59 3.60
C SER A 194 -14.77 10.44 3.25
N ASN A 195 -14.35 9.28 2.73
CA ASN A 195 -12.96 8.97 2.40
C ASN A 195 -12.73 9.17 0.91
N PHE A 196 -11.85 10.10 0.56
CA PHE A 196 -11.59 10.47 -0.83
C PHE A 196 -10.11 10.36 -1.12
N GLU A 197 -9.79 9.84 -2.30
CA GLU A 197 -8.43 9.92 -2.77
C GLU A 197 -7.96 11.39 -2.91
N PRO A 198 -6.72 11.70 -2.50
CA PRO A 198 -6.16 13.03 -2.67
C PRO A 198 -6.24 13.50 -4.12
N ALA A 199 -6.67 14.75 -4.33
CA ALA A 199 -6.78 15.34 -5.66
C ALA A 199 -5.40 15.52 -6.29
N GLY A 200 -5.06 14.62 -7.23
CA GLY A 200 -3.78 14.60 -7.93
C GLY A 200 -2.89 13.46 -7.45
N GLY A 201 -2.79 12.40 -8.26
CA GLY A 201 -1.79 11.36 -8.04
C GLY A 201 -0.40 11.99 -8.08
N GLY A 202 0.27 12.07 -6.93
CA GLY A 202 1.64 12.59 -6.82
C GLY A 202 1.77 14.00 -6.22
N ALA A 203 1.19 14.27 -5.05
CA ALA A 203 1.66 15.35 -4.20
C ALA A 203 2.53 14.77 -3.06
N SER A 204 3.81 15.16 -3.05
CA SER A 204 4.72 14.88 -1.95
C SER A 204 4.13 15.39 -0.63
N PRO A 205 4.16 14.62 0.47
CA PRO A 205 3.47 14.98 1.70
C PRO A 205 4.08 16.23 2.36
N PRO A 206 3.31 16.95 3.20
CA PRO A 206 3.85 17.99 4.08
C PRO A 206 5.00 17.42 4.93
N PRO A 207 5.99 18.24 5.35
CA PRO A 207 7.11 17.73 6.14
C PRO A 207 6.58 17.05 7.40
N ALA A 208 6.94 15.77 7.54
CA ALA A 208 6.60 14.96 8.70
C ALA A 208 7.08 15.65 9.99
N PRO A 209 6.33 15.54 11.11
CA PRO A 209 6.89 15.89 12.42
C PRO A 209 8.18 15.11 12.63
N THR A 210 9.20 15.80 13.17
CA THR A 210 10.57 15.33 13.28
C THR A 210 10.69 14.07 14.14
N ALA A 211 10.50 12.90 13.52
CA ALA A 211 10.97 11.62 14.04
C ALA A 211 12.45 11.47 13.68
N THR A 212 13.24 11.00 14.66
CA THR A 212 14.67 10.71 14.52
C THR A 212 14.93 9.83 13.28
N PRO A 213 15.93 10.14 12.42
CA PRO A 213 16.10 9.42 11.16
C PRO A 213 16.48 7.95 11.40
N PRO A 214 15.79 6.97 10.80
CA PRO A 214 16.33 5.63 10.64
C PRO A 214 17.48 5.65 9.61
N PRO A 215 18.43 4.69 9.67
CA PRO A 215 19.55 4.63 8.73
C PRO A 215 19.06 4.37 7.29
N ALA A 216 19.81 4.88 6.31
CA ALA A 216 19.42 4.90 4.89
C ALA A 216 19.17 3.50 4.28
N PRO A 217 18.28 3.36 3.29
CA PRO A 217 17.96 2.08 2.65
C PRO A 217 19.09 1.65 1.71
N HIS A 218 19.53 0.40 1.83
CA HIS A 218 20.30 -0.26 0.78
C HIS A 218 19.31 -0.78 -0.28
N GLY A 219 19.57 -0.56 -1.57
CA GLY A 219 18.75 -1.15 -2.65
C GLY A 219 18.76 -2.68 -2.61
N PRO A 220 17.83 -3.37 -3.30
CA PRO A 220 17.67 -4.81 -3.21
C PRO A 220 18.99 -5.53 -3.54
N LEU A 221 19.47 -6.34 -2.60
CA LEU A 221 20.74 -7.06 -2.73
C LEU A 221 20.56 -8.26 -3.66
N ARG A 222 21.38 -8.36 -4.71
CA ARG A 222 21.39 -9.53 -5.60
C ARG A 222 21.77 -10.79 -4.81
N GLY A 223 20.97 -11.84 -4.91
CA GLY A 223 21.12 -13.07 -4.13
C GLY A 223 20.38 -13.07 -2.79
N ASP A 224 19.76 -11.96 -2.36
CA ASP A 224 18.82 -11.89 -1.24
C ASP A 224 17.43 -12.31 -1.76
N ALA A 225 17.25 -13.61 -1.91
CA ALA A 225 16.09 -14.21 -2.56
C ALA A 225 14.89 -14.31 -1.62
N ASN A 226 15.10 -14.21 -0.30
CA ASN A 226 14.05 -14.17 0.72
C ASN A 226 13.78 -12.75 1.26
N CYS A 227 14.53 -11.75 0.83
CA CYS A 227 14.39 -10.34 1.19
C CYS A 227 14.52 -10.06 2.68
N ASP A 228 15.36 -10.85 3.37
CA ASP A 228 15.68 -10.66 4.78
C ASP A 228 16.78 -9.59 5.02
N GLY A 229 17.32 -9.03 3.94
CA GLY A 229 18.38 -8.02 3.98
C GLY A 229 19.79 -8.61 4.02
N GLY A 230 19.93 -9.93 3.92
CA GLY A 230 21.19 -10.67 3.85
C GLY A 230 21.27 -11.61 2.65
N VAL A 231 22.48 -12.08 2.34
CA VAL A 231 22.70 -13.12 1.32
C VAL A 231 23.34 -14.32 2.01
N ASN A 232 22.58 -15.40 2.15
CA ASN A 232 22.94 -16.57 2.94
C ASN A 232 22.32 -17.88 2.39
N ALA A 233 22.48 -19.00 3.11
CA ALA A 233 22.00 -20.30 2.64
C ALA A 233 20.46 -20.38 2.57
N ASN A 234 19.75 -19.56 3.36
CA ASN A 234 18.28 -19.47 3.32
C ASN A 234 17.79 -18.90 1.97
N ASP A 235 18.59 -18.04 1.32
CA ASP A 235 18.29 -17.53 -0.02
C ASP A 235 18.41 -18.61 -1.08
N ALA A 236 19.45 -19.44 -0.99
CA ALA A 236 19.62 -20.56 -1.91
C ALA A 236 18.49 -21.59 -1.77
N THR A 237 18.04 -21.87 -0.55
CA THR A 237 16.83 -22.70 -0.34
C THR A 237 15.57 -22.04 -0.88
N THR A 238 15.50 -20.71 -0.85
CA THR A 238 14.38 -19.95 -1.43
C THR A 238 14.35 -20.05 -2.95
N VAL A 239 15.51 -19.99 -3.61
CA VAL A 239 15.62 -20.26 -5.06
C VAL A 239 15.17 -21.68 -5.39
N LEU A 240 15.63 -22.69 -4.63
CA LEU A 240 15.20 -24.08 -4.84
C LEU A 240 13.68 -24.25 -4.64
N TRP A 241 13.09 -23.53 -3.69
CA TRP A 241 11.65 -23.54 -3.44
C TRP A 241 10.87 -22.95 -4.63
N ILE A 242 11.36 -21.83 -5.20
CA ILE A 242 10.85 -21.22 -6.44
C ILE A 242 10.87 -22.23 -7.61
N LEU A 243 11.95 -23.00 -7.75
CA LEU A 243 12.07 -24.02 -8.80
C LEU A 243 11.08 -25.18 -8.66
N THR A 244 10.61 -25.44 -7.45
CA THR A 244 9.57 -26.46 -7.20
C THR A 244 8.15 -25.92 -7.39
N GLY A 245 8.01 -24.73 -7.99
CA GLY A 245 6.72 -24.10 -8.26
C GLY A 245 6.07 -23.43 -7.05
N HIS A 246 6.82 -23.29 -5.94
CA HIS A 246 6.36 -22.58 -4.75
C HIS A 246 6.90 -21.16 -4.79
N THR A 247 6.04 -20.16 -4.91
CA THR A 247 6.46 -18.76 -4.90
C THR A 247 6.54 -18.24 -3.48
N ASN A 248 7.72 -17.80 -3.03
CA ASN A 248 7.80 -16.99 -1.82
C ASN A 248 7.21 -15.58 -2.10
N PRO A 249 6.29 -15.03 -1.28
CA PRO A 249 5.57 -13.79 -1.62
C PRO A 249 6.29 -12.46 -1.32
N GLU A 250 7.47 -12.46 -0.69
CA GLU A 250 8.03 -11.22 -0.12
C GLU A 250 9.05 -10.47 -1.02
N CYS A 251 9.29 -10.96 -2.25
CA CYS A 251 10.41 -10.66 -3.17
C CYS A 251 11.54 -11.73 -3.08
N GLY A 252 12.30 -12.08 -4.14
CA GLY A 252 12.33 -11.52 -5.49
C GLY A 252 12.79 -12.52 -6.57
N VAL A 253 11.94 -12.77 -7.57
CA VAL A 253 12.37 -13.36 -8.86
C VAL A 253 13.48 -12.53 -9.55
N LEU A 254 13.61 -11.24 -9.19
CA LEU A 254 14.63 -10.30 -9.68
C LEU A 254 15.98 -10.37 -8.94
N THR A 255 15.99 -10.77 -7.67
CA THR A 255 17.21 -10.96 -6.88
C THR A 255 17.67 -12.41 -6.90
N ALA A 256 16.74 -13.34 -7.14
CA ALA A 256 16.98 -14.77 -7.35
C ALA A 256 17.72 -15.06 -8.66
N ASP A 257 17.48 -14.31 -9.75
CA ASP A 257 18.29 -14.41 -10.98
C ASP A 257 19.64 -13.70 -10.76
N THR A 258 20.62 -14.49 -10.31
CA THR A 258 21.93 -14.02 -9.89
C THR A 258 22.88 -13.79 -11.06
N ASP A 259 22.72 -14.49 -12.18
CA ASP A 259 23.56 -14.37 -13.37
C ASP A 259 22.94 -13.54 -14.51
N CYS A 260 21.72 -13.03 -14.31
CA CYS A 260 20.99 -12.14 -15.22
C CYS A 260 20.69 -12.73 -16.59
N ASP A 261 20.54 -14.05 -16.67
CA ASP A 261 20.12 -14.70 -17.92
C ASP A 261 18.59 -14.60 -18.15
N GLY A 262 17.85 -14.06 -17.18
CA GLY A 262 16.41 -13.86 -17.21
C GLY A 262 15.61 -15.09 -16.80
N LEU A 263 16.27 -16.15 -16.35
CA LEU A 263 15.67 -17.37 -15.83
C LEU A 263 16.09 -17.57 -14.37
N ILE A 264 15.25 -18.28 -13.62
CA ILE A 264 15.62 -18.74 -12.27
C ILE A 264 15.89 -20.23 -12.39
N THR A 265 17.10 -20.62 -12.03
CA THR A 265 17.60 -21.98 -12.21
C THR A 265 18.35 -22.49 -10.98
N ILE A 266 18.78 -23.76 -11.01
CA ILE A 266 19.68 -24.30 -9.99
C ILE A 266 21.02 -23.56 -9.96
N GLN A 267 21.45 -22.97 -11.09
CA GLN A 267 22.69 -22.22 -11.17
C GLN A 267 22.67 -21.00 -10.24
N ASP A 268 21.50 -20.39 -10.07
CA ASP A 268 21.32 -19.26 -9.17
C ASP A 268 21.45 -19.63 -7.70
N ALA A 269 20.85 -20.75 -7.31
CA ALA A 269 21.02 -21.29 -5.96
C ALA A 269 22.49 -21.62 -5.66
N LEU A 270 23.22 -22.14 -6.65
CA LEU A 270 24.65 -22.42 -6.54
C LEU A 270 25.47 -21.14 -6.42
N ASN A 271 25.14 -20.09 -7.16
CA ASN A 271 25.83 -18.80 -7.11
C ASN A 271 25.70 -18.16 -5.72
N ILE A 272 24.53 -18.26 -5.09
CA ILE A 272 24.29 -17.81 -3.71
C ILE A 272 25.14 -18.64 -2.74
N LEU A 273 25.08 -19.97 -2.80
CA LEU A 273 25.85 -20.85 -1.89
C LEU A 273 27.37 -20.66 -2.00
N LEU A 274 27.87 -20.32 -3.19
CA LEU A 274 29.29 -20.03 -3.44
C LEU A 274 29.74 -18.65 -2.90
N HIS A 275 28.82 -17.73 -2.61
CA HIS A 275 29.10 -16.37 -2.13
C HIS A 275 28.72 -16.12 -0.65
N VAL A 276 28.22 -17.13 0.07
CA VAL A 276 27.96 -17.02 1.52
C VAL A 276 29.29 -16.82 2.27
N PRO A 277 29.40 -15.94 3.29
CA PRO A 277 30.69 -15.48 3.87
C PRO A 277 31.61 -16.53 4.52
N ALA A 278 31.28 -17.82 4.45
CA ALA A 278 32.23 -18.89 4.70
C ALA A 278 33.29 -19.04 3.59
N LEU A 279 33.06 -18.46 2.39
CA LEU A 279 33.98 -18.45 1.26
C LEU A 279 33.93 -17.06 0.58
N SER A 280 34.88 -16.18 0.90
CA SER A 280 34.86 -14.76 0.53
C SER A 280 35.04 -14.47 -0.97
N VAL A 281 34.09 -13.76 -1.62
CA VAL A 281 34.36 -12.85 -2.76
C VAL A 281 33.33 -11.70 -2.80
N LEU A 282 33.79 -10.52 -3.25
CA LEU A 282 33.14 -9.20 -3.37
C LEU A 282 31.73 -9.20 -4.00
N PRO A 283 30.88 -8.20 -3.70
CA PRO A 283 29.54 -8.08 -4.29
C PRO A 283 29.59 -7.97 -5.82
N ALA A 284 28.77 -8.79 -6.49
CA ALA A 284 28.60 -8.76 -7.94
C ALA A 284 28.00 -7.43 -8.40
N THR A 285 28.49 -6.94 -9.55
CA THR A 285 28.13 -5.64 -10.12
C THR A 285 26.66 -5.63 -10.59
N ALA A 286 25.96 -4.51 -10.45
CA ALA A 286 24.57 -4.36 -10.90
C ALA A 286 24.40 -4.63 -12.40
N CYS A 287 23.32 -5.30 -12.79
CA CYS A 287 23.05 -5.60 -14.20
C CYS A 287 22.71 -4.33 -15.00
N PRO A 288 23.11 -4.26 -16.28
CA PRO A 288 22.81 -3.12 -17.12
C PRO A 288 21.30 -2.96 -17.31
N THR A 289 20.81 -1.74 -17.14
CA THR A 289 19.40 -1.41 -17.37
C THR A 289 19.03 -1.65 -18.85
N PRO A 290 17.89 -2.30 -19.16
CA PRO A 290 17.44 -2.41 -20.54
C PRO A 290 17.21 -1.01 -21.12
N ILE A 291 17.85 -0.74 -22.26
CA ILE A 291 17.66 0.51 -23.00
C ILE A 291 16.20 0.54 -23.49
N PRO A 292 15.38 1.56 -23.15
CA PRO A 292 14.02 1.63 -23.63
C PRO A 292 14.01 1.72 -25.16
N THR A 293 13.29 0.78 -25.80
CA THR A 293 13.02 0.84 -27.24
C THR A 293 12.24 2.13 -27.54
N PRO A 294 12.71 2.99 -28.46
CA PRO A 294 12.02 4.25 -28.75
C PRO A 294 10.59 3.98 -29.25
N THR A 295 9.62 4.66 -28.63
CA THR A 295 8.22 4.67 -29.06
C THR A 295 8.12 5.19 -30.50
N PRO A 296 7.45 4.49 -31.43
CA PRO A 296 7.29 4.98 -32.79
C PRO A 296 6.51 6.30 -32.79
N VAL A 297 7.08 7.33 -33.41
CA VAL A 297 6.45 8.63 -33.60
C VAL A 297 5.22 8.46 -34.51
N PRO A 298 4.03 8.95 -34.12
CA PRO A 298 2.86 8.89 -34.99
C PRO A 298 3.08 9.76 -36.24
N THR A 299 3.06 9.14 -37.42
CA THR A 299 3.11 9.82 -38.71
C THR A 299 1.83 10.63 -38.92
N SER A 300 1.94 11.96 -39.04
CA SER A 300 0.81 12.82 -39.38
C SER A 300 0.26 12.48 -40.77
N ILE A 301 -1.01 12.08 -40.85
CA ILE A 301 -1.73 11.88 -42.11
C ILE A 301 -2.02 13.27 -42.72
N PRO A 302 -1.66 13.55 -43.98
CA PRO A 302 -1.99 14.82 -44.62
C PRO A 302 -3.51 14.97 -44.83
N SER A 303 -4.02 16.15 -44.52
CA SER A 303 -5.43 16.53 -44.70
C SER A 303 -5.82 16.52 -46.19
N PRO A 304 -7.00 15.99 -46.59
CA PRO A 304 -7.42 15.94 -47.98
C PRO A 304 -7.69 17.35 -48.51
N THR A 305 -7.06 17.69 -49.64
CA THR A 305 -7.32 18.94 -50.37
C THR A 305 -8.69 18.85 -51.03
N MET A 306 -9.62 19.73 -50.66
CA MET A 306 -10.92 19.84 -51.34
C MET A 306 -10.72 20.40 -52.75
N ILE A 307 -11.20 19.67 -53.76
CA ILE A 307 -11.32 20.14 -55.14
C ILE A 307 -12.69 20.81 -55.27
N PRO A 308 -12.80 22.06 -55.75
CA PRO A 308 -14.09 22.68 -56.03
C PRO A 308 -14.77 22.01 -57.24
N ASP A 309 -16.02 21.58 -57.06
CA ASP A 309 -16.89 20.98 -58.07
C ASP A 309 -17.72 22.08 -58.75
N ASP A 310 -17.33 22.50 -59.94
CA ASP A 310 -18.02 23.50 -60.78
C ASP A 310 -19.10 22.83 -61.65
N THR A 311 -20.12 22.23 -61.04
CA THR A 311 -21.29 21.71 -61.76
C THR A 311 -22.50 22.64 -61.59
N PRO A 312 -22.99 23.33 -62.64
CA PRO A 312 -24.15 24.21 -62.53
C PRO A 312 -25.47 23.43 -62.44
N ALA A 313 -26.33 23.83 -61.49
CA ALA A 313 -27.62 23.21 -61.21
C ALA A 313 -28.68 23.50 -62.30
N PRO A 314 -29.56 22.53 -62.66
CA PRO A 314 -30.62 22.75 -63.63
C PRO A 314 -31.83 23.50 -63.06
N THR A 315 -32.40 24.38 -63.89
CA THR A 315 -33.57 25.24 -63.63
C THR A 315 -34.87 24.44 -63.43
N PRO A 316 -35.73 24.78 -62.44
CA PRO A 316 -37.01 24.09 -62.23
C PRO A 316 -38.14 24.60 -63.14
N THR A 317 -38.91 23.65 -63.69
CA THR A 317 -40.16 23.85 -64.46
C THR A 317 -41.37 23.87 -63.50
N PRO A 318 -42.39 24.73 -63.71
CA PRO A 318 -43.54 24.86 -62.80
C PRO A 318 -44.58 23.72 -62.97
N PRO A 319 -45.33 23.36 -61.91
CA PRO A 319 -46.31 22.29 -61.96
C PRO A 319 -47.66 22.75 -62.52
N GLY A 320 -48.21 21.94 -63.44
CA GLY A 320 -49.58 22.06 -63.94
C GLY A 320 -50.60 21.54 -62.93
N SER A 321 -51.70 22.26 -62.84
CA SER A 321 -52.91 21.95 -62.09
C SER A 321 -53.66 20.75 -62.68
N ASP A 322 -54.09 19.81 -61.85
CA ASP A 322 -55.25 19.00 -62.19
C ASP A 322 -56.12 18.69 -60.96
N TYR A 323 -57.39 19.06 -61.09
CA TYR A 323 -58.48 18.88 -60.14
C TYR A 323 -59.13 17.52 -60.38
N GLY A 324 -59.39 16.73 -59.33
CA GLY A 324 -60.21 15.51 -59.39
C GLY A 324 -61.13 15.40 -58.18
N PRO A 325 -62.41 14.98 -58.33
CA PRO A 325 -63.48 15.36 -57.43
C PRO A 325 -63.70 14.42 -56.23
N VAL A 326 -64.17 15.02 -55.14
CA VAL A 326 -64.66 14.37 -53.92
C VAL A 326 -65.99 13.66 -54.20
N ALA A 327 -66.03 12.35 -53.96
CA ALA A 327 -67.27 11.58 -53.93
C ALA A 327 -67.74 11.36 -52.49
N THR A 328 -68.84 12.01 -52.16
CA THR A 328 -69.75 11.69 -51.06
C THR A 328 -70.42 10.33 -51.30
N ARG A 329 -70.66 9.51 -50.25
CA ARG A 329 -71.99 9.30 -49.61
C ARG A 329 -71.99 8.10 -48.65
N ALA A 330 -72.71 8.29 -47.54
CA ALA A 330 -73.20 7.30 -46.57
C ALA A 330 -74.35 6.43 -47.18
N PRO A 331 -75.15 5.60 -46.46
CA PRO A 331 -75.63 5.73 -45.07
C PRO A 331 -74.88 4.89 -44.03
#